data_AF-A0A518CC69-F1
#
_entry.id   AF-A0A518CC69-F1
#
_cell.length_a   1.000
_cell.length_b   1.000
_cell.length_c   1.000
_cell.angle_alpha   90.00
_cell.angle_beta   90.00
_cell.angle_gamma   90.00
#
_symmetry.space_group_name_H-M   'P 1'
#
loop_
_entity.id
_entity.type
_entity.pdbx_description
1 polymer ?
#
loop_
_entity_poly.entity_id
_entity_poly.type
_entity_poly.pdbx_seq_one_letter_code
_entity_poly.pdbx_strand_id
1 'polypeptide(L)'
;MSRIQITRNSFLADRQGNKFADVVNDREQPFDAVLKFFSDVDRQRRMEESETHHDRAPLAGVVRELEAQPEINQFLAGVHVKRTTRLRQAIGVIVRMIMERRGWQKTGKKGSLGVRAATSEETPKHNSGGLAFWFVRAERYERTDGKRFLTVQERCLEFPATVARKRSSKGRKRVTERTA
;
A
#
# COMPACT_ATOMS: atom_id res chain seq x y z
N MET A 1 6.29 18.76 -11.25
CA MET A 1 5.02 18.33 -10.62
C MET A 1 4.71 19.25 -9.46
N SER A 2 3.44 19.64 -9.26
CA SER A 2 3.02 20.50 -8.16
C SER A 2 2.91 19.72 -6.84
N ARG A 3 3.31 20.35 -5.75
CA ARG A 3 3.17 19.82 -4.38
C ARG A 3 1.70 19.88 -3.96
N ILE A 4 1.11 18.74 -3.62
CA ILE A 4 -0.20 18.74 -2.94
C ILE A 4 0.03 18.87 -1.43
N GLN A 5 -0.54 19.88 -0.82
CA GLN A 5 -0.51 20.04 0.63
C GLN A 5 -1.90 19.82 1.22
N ILE A 6 -2.01 18.81 2.08
CA ILE A 6 -3.20 18.59 2.91
C ILE A 6 -2.93 19.25 4.26
N THR A 7 -3.79 20.19 4.64
CA THR A 7 -3.79 20.82 5.97
C THR A 7 -4.87 20.19 6.84
N ARG A 8 -4.78 20.35 8.17
CA ARG A 8 -5.85 19.96 9.11
C ARG A 8 -7.21 20.48 8.66
N ASN A 9 -7.28 21.77 8.33
CA ASN A 9 -8.52 22.42 7.89
C ASN A 9 -9.05 21.78 6.60
N SER A 10 -8.19 21.54 5.62
CA SER A 10 -8.63 20.91 4.37
C SER A 10 -9.05 19.45 4.55
N PHE A 11 -8.46 18.74 5.52
CA PHE A 11 -8.83 17.38 5.88
C PHE A 11 -10.17 17.34 6.62
N LEU A 12 -10.41 18.28 7.54
CA LEU A 12 -11.69 18.38 8.25
C LEU A 12 -12.83 18.92 7.38
N ALA A 13 -12.51 19.70 6.34
CA ALA A 13 -13.49 20.12 5.33
C ALA A 13 -13.87 18.98 4.36
N ASP A 14 -13.10 17.90 4.31
CA ASP A 14 -13.37 16.77 3.44
C ASP A 14 -14.52 15.88 3.95
N ARG A 15 -15.36 15.39 3.02
CA ARG A 15 -16.53 14.55 3.33
C ARG A 15 -16.19 13.27 4.10
N GLN A 16 -15.00 12.70 3.89
CA GLN A 16 -14.54 11.52 4.62
C GLN A 16 -13.62 11.89 5.78
N GLY A 17 -12.79 12.92 5.62
CA GLY A 17 -11.84 13.37 6.62
C GLY A 17 -12.51 13.93 7.88
N ASN A 18 -13.67 14.59 7.75
CA ASN A 18 -14.43 15.10 8.89
C ASN A 18 -14.82 14.02 9.92
N LYS A 19 -14.96 12.76 9.47
CA LYS A 19 -15.31 11.61 10.33
C LYS A 19 -14.19 11.21 11.26
N PHE A 20 -12.97 11.71 11.03
CA PHE A 20 -11.78 11.44 11.81
C PHE A 20 -11.33 12.66 12.62
N ALA A 21 -12.25 13.57 12.96
CA ALA A 21 -11.96 14.69 13.84
C ALA A 21 -11.36 14.26 15.19
N ASP A 22 -11.72 13.07 15.68
CA ASP A 22 -11.11 12.45 16.86
C ASP A 22 -9.60 12.20 16.68
N VAL A 23 -9.14 11.85 15.48
CA VAL A 23 -7.72 11.70 15.15
C VAL A 23 -7.04 13.06 15.07
N VAL A 24 -7.71 14.06 14.47
CA VAL A 24 -7.15 15.40 14.29
C VAL A 24 -7.04 16.16 15.61
N ASN A 25 -7.97 15.94 16.54
CA ASN A 25 -8.04 16.70 17.80
C ASN A 25 -7.29 16.02 18.96
N ASP A 26 -6.93 14.75 18.82
CA ASP A 26 -6.13 14.01 19.80
C ASP A 26 -4.64 14.39 19.70
N ARG A 27 -4.13 15.08 20.73
CA ARG A 27 -2.73 15.55 20.79
C ARG A 27 -1.71 14.43 20.87
N GLU A 28 -2.11 13.25 21.32
CA GLU A 28 -1.24 12.09 21.40
C GLU A 28 -1.20 11.30 20.07
N GLN A 29 -2.05 11.63 19.09
CA GLN A 29 -1.93 11.05 17.76
C GLN A 29 -0.90 11.80 16.91
N PRO A 30 -0.04 11.09 16.17
CA PRO A 30 0.99 11.68 15.31
C PRO A 30 0.39 12.20 13.99
N PHE A 31 -0.78 12.85 14.04
CA PHE A 31 -1.48 13.30 12.83
C PHE A 31 -0.69 14.36 12.06
N ASP A 32 -0.04 15.30 12.76
CA ASP A 32 0.82 16.31 12.13
C ASP A 32 2.05 15.68 11.48
N ALA A 33 2.63 14.66 12.11
CA ALA A 33 3.74 13.89 11.55
C ALA A 33 3.33 13.27 10.21
N VAL A 34 2.13 12.68 10.16
CA VAL A 34 1.55 12.12 8.93
C VAL A 34 1.34 13.20 7.86
N LEU A 35 0.75 14.35 8.21
CA LEU A 35 0.57 15.46 7.26
C LEU A 35 1.90 15.96 6.72
N LYS A 36 2.89 16.14 7.59
CA LYS A 36 4.26 16.55 7.23
C LYS A 36 4.89 15.53 6.29
N PHE A 37 4.82 14.25 6.61
CA PHE A 37 5.34 13.16 5.80
C PHE A 37 4.78 13.20 4.37
N PHE A 38 3.45 13.25 4.23
CA PHE A 38 2.79 13.23 2.93
C PHE A 38 2.88 14.54 2.16
N SER A 39 3.39 15.62 2.75
CA SER A 39 3.57 16.90 2.06
C SER A 39 4.78 16.93 1.11
N ASP A 40 5.62 15.89 1.10
CA ASP A 40 6.82 15.81 0.27
C ASP A 40 6.51 15.40 -1.19
N VAL A 41 7.10 16.11 -2.15
CA VAL A 41 6.81 15.92 -3.59
C VAL A 41 7.34 14.58 -4.09
N ASP A 42 8.51 14.15 -3.65
CA ASP A 42 9.14 12.91 -4.10
C ASP A 42 8.39 11.69 -3.57
N ARG A 43 7.90 11.76 -2.32
CA ARG A 43 7.01 10.73 -1.76
C ARG A 43 5.71 10.63 -2.54
N GLN A 44 5.07 11.76 -2.87
CA GLN A 44 3.85 11.75 -3.68
C GLN A 44 4.10 11.20 -5.08
N ARG A 45 5.26 11.49 -5.69
CA ARG A 45 5.66 10.89 -6.96
C ARG A 45 5.82 9.37 -6.83
N ARG A 46 6.49 8.86 -5.79
CA ARG A 46 6.61 7.41 -5.54
C ARG A 46 5.26 6.73 -5.34
N MET A 47 4.28 7.44 -4.79
CA MET A 47 2.90 6.92 -4.67
C MET A 47 2.27 6.70 -6.05
N GLU A 48 2.39 7.66 -6.96
CA GLU A 48 1.93 7.52 -8.35
C GLU A 48 2.69 6.41 -9.09
N GLU A 49 4.01 6.36 -8.94
CA GLU A 49 4.87 5.34 -9.57
C GLU A 49 4.52 3.92 -9.10
N SER A 50 4.04 3.78 -7.85
CA SER A 50 3.55 2.50 -7.34
C SER A 50 2.37 1.96 -8.15
N GLU A 51 1.45 2.84 -8.53
CA GLU A 51 0.31 2.50 -9.37
C GLU A 51 0.74 2.21 -10.81
N THR A 52 1.56 3.09 -11.41
CA THR A 52 1.90 2.99 -12.84
C THR A 52 2.91 1.89 -13.15
N HIS A 53 3.95 1.72 -12.32
CA HIS A 53 5.09 0.85 -12.65
C HIS A 53 5.06 -0.47 -11.90
N HIS A 54 4.46 -0.50 -10.71
CA HIS A 54 4.51 -1.68 -9.84
C HIS A 54 3.16 -2.39 -9.69
N ASP A 55 2.09 -1.86 -10.28
CA ASP A 55 0.71 -2.38 -10.14
C ASP A 55 0.32 -2.56 -8.66
N ARG A 56 0.73 -1.61 -7.82
CA ARG A 56 0.47 -1.60 -6.38
C ARG A 56 -0.28 -0.34 -5.99
N ALA A 57 -1.06 -0.43 -4.91
CA ALA A 57 -1.77 0.74 -4.42
C ALA A 57 -0.79 1.83 -3.96
N PRO A 58 -1.16 3.12 -4.01
CA PRO A 58 -0.21 4.22 -3.91
C PRO A 58 0.60 4.23 -2.61
N LEU A 59 -0.05 3.84 -1.50
CA LEU A 59 0.60 3.76 -0.19
C LEU A 59 1.81 2.80 -0.19
N ALA A 60 1.86 1.80 -1.08
CA ALA A 60 2.98 0.86 -1.16
C ALA A 60 4.30 1.54 -1.53
N GLY A 61 4.25 2.66 -2.28
CA GLY A 61 5.43 3.42 -2.64
C GLY A 61 6.12 4.12 -1.47
N VAL A 62 5.44 4.24 -0.31
CA VAL A 62 5.93 5.05 0.82
C VAL A 62 5.72 4.40 2.20
N VAL A 63 5.02 3.26 2.29
CA VAL A 63 4.60 2.66 3.57
C VAL A 63 5.78 2.33 4.50
N ARG A 64 6.90 1.84 3.96
CA ARG A 64 8.09 1.50 4.75
C ARG A 64 8.76 2.74 5.34
N GLU A 65 8.81 3.82 4.58
CA GLU A 65 9.38 5.09 5.05
C GLU A 65 8.45 5.78 6.06
N LEU A 66 7.13 5.64 5.89
CA LEU A 66 6.12 6.14 6.82
C LEU A 66 6.26 5.46 8.19
N GLU A 67 6.44 4.13 8.20
CA GLU A 67 6.68 3.35 9.42
C GLU A 67 8.01 3.64 10.10
N ALA A 68 9.00 4.11 9.33
CA ALA A 68 10.31 4.47 9.86
C ALA A 68 10.32 5.84 10.55
N GLN A 69 9.27 6.65 10.40
CA GLN A 69 9.17 7.92 11.11
C GLN A 69 9.04 7.67 12.63
N PRO A 70 9.90 8.26 13.49
CA PRO A 70 9.94 7.93 14.91
C PRO A 70 8.59 8.08 15.62
N GLU A 71 7.90 9.19 15.40
CA GLU A 71 6.60 9.52 16.03
C GLU A 71 5.51 8.51 15.64
N ILE A 72 5.51 8.08 14.38
CA ILE A 72 4.56 7.10 13.85
C ILE A 72 4.93 5.71 14.34
N ASN A 73 6.20 5.34 14.27
CA ASN A 73 6.70 4.05 14.74
C ASN A 73 6.34 3.81 16.21
N GLN A 74 6.68 4.78 17.07
CA GLN A 74 6.41 4.73 18.50
C GLN A 74 4.91 4.61 18.79
N PHE A 75 4.09 5.40 18.11
CA PHE A 75 2.63 5.34 18.28
C PHE A 75 2.06 3.97 17.86
N LEU A 76 2.57 3.40 16.77
CA LEU A 76 2.14 2.10 16.27
C LEU A 76 2.61 0.94 17.14
N ALA A 77 3.77 1.06 17.79
CA ALA A 77 4.29 0.08 18.74
C ALA A 77 3.44 0.01 20.03
N GLY A 78 2.69 1.05 20.35
CA GLY A 78 1.79 1.08 21.51
C GLY A 78 0.59 0.12 21.40
N VAL A 79 0.05 -0.28 22.55
CA VAL A 79 -1.09 -1.22 22.66
C VAL A 79 -2.43 -0.45 22.65
N HIS A 80 -2.73 0.25 21.55
CA HIS A 80 -3.98 1.01 21.39
C HIS A 80 -4.70 0.69 20.07
N VAL A 81 -5.23 -0.53 19.95
CA VAL A 81 -5.85 -1.07 18.72
C VAL A 81 -6.86 -0.12 18.07
N LYS A 82 -7.74 0.51 18.86
CA LYS A 82 -8.74 1.46 18.34
C LYS A 82 -8.09 2.71 17.73
N ARG A 83 -7.18 3.35 18.46
CA ARG A 83 -6.49 4.59 18.03
C ARG A 83 -5.62 4.34 16.80
N THR A 84 -4.84 3.26 16.82
CA THR A 84 -4.05 2.81 15.66
C THR A 84 -4.92 2.55 14.44
N THR A 85 -6.11 1.95 14.62
CA THR A 85 -7.02 1.70 13.50
C THR A 85 -7.59 2.98 12.91
N ARG A 86 -7.97 3.94 13.74
CA ARG A 86 -8.50 5.23 13.27
C ARG A 86 -7.43 6.06 12.56
N LEU A 87 -6.20 6.11 13.09
CA LEU A 87 -5.07 6.74 12.40
C LEU A 87 -4.84 6.14 11.01
N ARG A 88 -4.87 4.80 10.90
CA ARG A 88 -4.73 4.10 9.61
C ARG A 88 -5.80 4.49 8.60
N GLN A 89 -7.04 4.61 9.05
CA GLN A 89 -8.14 5.03 8.19
C GLN A 89 -7.96 6.49 7.74
N ALA A 90 -7.54 7.37 8.65
CA ALA A 90 -7.22 8.76 8.33
C ALA A 90 -6.07 8.88 7.30
N ILE A 91 -5.02 8.07 7.42
CA ILE A 91 -3.95 7.96 6.41
C ILE A 91 -4.54 7.58 5.04
N GLY A 92 -5.46 6.63 4.99
CA GLY A 92 -6.14 6.25 3.76
C GLY A 92 -6.91 7.41 3.11
N VAL A 93 -7.55 8.26 3.92
CA VAL A 93 -8.22 9.48 3.44
C VAL A 93 -7.21 10.51 2.93
N ILE A 94 -6.08 10.70 3.60
CA ILE A 94 -5.00 11.61 3.14
C ILE A 94 -4.48 11.16 1.77
N VAL A 95 -4.14 9.87 1.64
CA VAL A 95 -3.69 9.29 0.36
C VAL A 95 -4.70 9.55 -0.74
N ARG A 96 -5.99 9.31 -0.47
CA ARG A 96 -7.06 9.62 -1.42
C ARG A 96 -7.07 11.08 -1.85
N MET A 97 -7.09 12.01 -0.90
CA MET A 97 -7.14 13.44 -1.20
C MET A 97 -5.94 13.87 -2.05
N ILE A 98 -4.76 13.30 -1.81
CA ILE A 98 -3.55 13.57 -2.59
C ILE A 98 -3.70 13.04 -4.01
N MET A 99 -4.10 11.79 -4.18
CA MET A 99 -4.28 11.17 -5.50
C MET A 99 -5.35 11.90 -6.31
N GLU A 100 -6.50 12.20 -5.72
CA GLU A 100 -7.59 12.94 -6.39
C GLU A 100 -7.14 14.33 -6.86
N ARG A 101 -6.44 15.09 -6.01
CA ARG A 101 -5.89 16.40 -6.40
C ARG A 101 -4.77 16.31 -7.44
N ARG A 102 -4.22 15.13 -7.68
CA ARG A 102 -3.22 14.83 -8.72
C ARG A 102 -3.84 14.30 -10.00
N GLY A 103 -5.17 14.34 -10.15
CA GLY A 103 -5.86 13.88 -11.36
C GLY A 103 -6.03 12.36 -11.41
N TRP A 104 -6.19 11.74 -10.25
CA TRP A 104 -6.51 10.31 -10.16
C TRP A 104 -7.91 10.08 -9.62
N GLN A 105 -8.55 9.01 -10.06
CA GLN A 105 -9.84 8.58 -9.53
C GLN A 105 -9.76 7.20 -8.93
N LYS A 106 -10.59 6.96 -7.91
CA LYS A 106 -10.73 5.64 -7.32
C LYS A 106 -11.33 4.67 -8.31
N THR A 107 -10.81 3.46 -8.31
CA THR A 107 -11.37 2.35 -9.10
C THR A 107 -12.43 1.54 -8.34
N GLY A 108 -12.57 1.75 -7.02
CA GLY A 108 -13.40 0.91 -6.14
C GLY A 108 -12.78 -0.46 -5.83
N LYS A 109 -11.61 -0.77 -6.41
CA LYS A 109 -10.87 -2.00 -6.17
C LYS A 109 -9.79 -1.76 -5.13
N LYS A 110 -9.51 -2.78 -4.32
CA LYS A 110 -8.38 -2.75 -3.38
C LYS A 110 -7.23 -3.63 -3.88
N GLY A 111 -6.02 -3.09 -3.94
CA GLY A 111 -4.80 -3.83 -4.33
C GLY A 111 -3.86 -4.02 -3.16
N SER A 112 -2.98 -5.01 -3.27
CA SER A 112 -2.06 -5.37 -2.20
C SER A 112 -0.98 -4.30 -1.98
N LEU A 113 -0.48 -4.21 -0.75
CA LEU A 113 0.67 -3.38 -0.40
C LEU A 113 1.98 -4.18 -0.24
N GLY A 114 1.96 -5.51 -0.41
CA GLY A 114 3.13 -6.37 -0.28
C GLY A 114 2.80 -7.79 0.16
N VAL A 115 3.85 -8.62 0.34
CA VAL A 115 3.76 -10.01 0.83
C VAL A 115 3.93 -10.03 2.35
N ARG A 116 3.14 -10.89 3.03
CA ARG A 116 3.19 -11.11 4.48
C ARG A 116 4.60 -11.52 4.92
N ALA A 117 5.05 -11.04 6.08
CA ALA A 117 6.02 -11.79 6.86
C ALA A 117 5.31 -13.01 7.47
N ALA A 118 6.00 -14.15 7.58
CA ALA A 118 5.43 -15.33 8.21
C ALA A 118 5.08 -15.03 9.67
N THR A 119 3.86 -15.38 10.10
CA THR A 119 3.43 -15.34 11.49
C THR A 119 4.16 -16.42 12.29
N SER A 120 4.86 -16.07 13.38
CA SER A 120 5.35 -17.03 14.37
C SER A 120 4.37 -17.16 15.52
N GLU A 121 4.25 -18.35 16.11
CA GLU A 121 3.29 -18.64 17.20
C GLU A 121 3.53 -17.79 18.48
N GLU A 122 4.72 -17.19 18.62
CA GLU A 122 5.10 -16.33 19.74
C GLU A 122 4.79 -14.84 19.52
N THR A 123 4.25 -14.44 18.36
CA THR A 123 3.90 -13.03 18.15
C THR A 123 2.60 -12.68 18.89
N PRO A 124 2.59 -11.67 19.79
CA PRO A 124 1.38 -11.29 20.49
C PRO A 124 0.27 -10.86 19.52
N LYS A 125 -1.00 -10.99 19.92
CA LYS A 125 -2.18 -10.44 19.18
C LYS A 125 -2.22 -8.89 19.14
N HIS A 126 -1.09 -8.22 19.36
CA HIS A 126 -0.91 -6.78 19.29
C HIS A 126 0.33 -6.45 18.42
N ASN A 127 0.51 -5.17 18.09
CA ASN A 127 1.26 -4.65 16.93
C ASN A 127 2.77 -5.01 16.83
N SER A 128 3.14 -6.29 16.69
CA SER A 128 4.48 -6.72 16.29
C SER A 128 4.53 -6.88 14.77
N GLY A 129 4.59 -5.75 14.08
CA GLY A 129 4.66 -5.65 12.62
C GLY A 129 4.07 -4.33 12.16
N GLY A 130 4.87 -3.50 11.47
CA GLY A 130 4.48 -2.16 11.00
C GLY A 130 3.18 -2.10 10.17
N LEU A 131 2.77 -0.92 9.71
CA LEU A 131 1.57 -0.70 8.87
C LEU A 131 1.42 -1.73 7.72
N ALA A 132 2.51 -2.20 7.12
CA ALA A 132 2.62 -3.20 6.07
C ALA A 132 2.10 -4.58 6.49
N PHE A 133 2.04 -4.86 7.79
CA PHE A 133 1.47 -6.07 8.37
C PHE A 133 -0.08 -6.05 8.33
N TRP A 134 -0.69 -4.86 8.27
CA TRP A 134 -2.14 -4.68 8.44
C TRP A 134 -2.86 -4.09 7.23
N PHE A 135 -2.20 -3.28 6.41
CA PHE A 135 -2.76 -2.86 5.12
C PHE A 135 -2.61 -3.99 4.10
N VAL A 136 -3.40 -5.05 4.26
CA VAL A 136 -3.43 -6.17 3.31
C VAL A 136 -3.83 -5.67 1.93
N ARG A 137 -4.70 -4.65 1.87
CA ARG A 137 -5.09 -3.97 0.63
C ARG A 137 -5.39 -2.49 0.85
N ALA A 138 -5.03 -1.65 -0.11
CA ALA A 138 -5.43 -0.23 -0.17
C ALA A 138 -6.14 0.08 -1.49
N GLU A 139 -6.82 1.22 -1.55
CA GLU A 139 -7.58 1.67 -2.72
C GLU A 139 -6.67 1.79 -3.95
N ARG A 140 -7.17 1.34 -5.11
CA ARG A 140 -6.50 1.47 -6.40
C ARG A 140 -7.01 2.67 -7.17
N TYR A 141 -6.11 3.31 -7.90
CA TYR A 141 -6.38 4.53 -8.65
C TYR A 141 -6.07 4.40 -10.13
N GLU A 142 -6.78 5.16 -10.95
CA GLU A 142 -6.49 5.34 -12.37
C GLU A 142 -6.44 6.83 -12.72
N ARG A 143 -5.62 7.21 -13.70
CA ARG A 143 -5.52 8.60 -14.15
C ARG A 143 -6.80 9.04 -14.87
N THR A 144 -7.24 10.27 -14.61
CA THR A 144 -8.40 10.85 -15.29
C THR A 144 -8.11 11.27 -16.73
N ASP A 145 -6.84 11.47 -17.09
CA ASP A 145 -6.38 12.11 -18.33
C ASP A 145 -5.59 11.19 -19.29
N GLY A 146 -5.64 9.86 -19.15
CA GLY A 146 -4.93 8.98 -20.09
C GLY A 146 -5.09 7.48 -19.87
N LYS A 147 -4.68 6.70 -20.89
CA LYS A 147 -4.84 5.23 -20.97
C LYS A 147 -4.43 4.54 -19.68
N ARG A 148 -5.34 3.72 -19.15
CA ARG A 148 -5.15 2.86 -17.98
C ARG A 148 -3.94 1.94 -18.21
N PHE A 149 -3.01 1.89 -17.25
CA PHE A 149 -1.99 0.84 -17.23
C PHE A 149 -2.68 -0.50 -16.97
N LEU A 150 -2.37 -1.50 -17.81
CA LEU A 150 -2.89 -2.85 -17.66
C LEU A 150 -2.36 -3.45 -16.35
N THR A 151 -3.27 -3.92 -15.51
CA THR A 151 -2.94 -4.68 -14.29
C THR A 151 -2.08 -5.90 -14.64
N VAL A 152 -1.33 -6.46 -13.69
CA VAL A 152 -0.62 -7.73 -13.87
C VAL A 152 -1.57 -8.81 -14.39
N GLN A 153 -2.81 -8.85 -13.89
CA GLN A 153 -3.82 -9.80 -14.37
C GLN A 153 -4.20 -9.56 -15.84
N GLU A 154 -4.48 -8.32 -16.23
CA GLU A 154 -4.78 -7.96 -17.63
C GLU A 154 -3.58 -8.26 -18.54
N ARG A 155 -2.34 -7.95 -18.10
CA ARG A 155 -1.11 -8.34 -18.80
C ARG A 155 -0.97 -9.86 -18.90
N CYS A 156 -1.28 -10.61 -17.85
CA CYS A 156 -1.26 -12.07 -17.87
C CYS A 156 -2.31 -12.68 -18.81
N LEU A 157 -3.47 -12.02 -18.98
CA LEU A 157 -4.50 -12.42 -19.94
C LEU A 157 -4.10 -12.08 -21.39
N GLU A 158 -3.36 -10.99 -21.58
CA GLU A 158 -2.81 -10.58 -22.89
C GLU A 158 -1.53 -11.33 -23.27
N PHE A 159 -0.82 -11.92 -22.31
CA PHE A 159 0.28 -12.86 -22.58
C PHE A 159 -0.32 -14.08 -23.27
N PRO A 160 -0.05 -14.31 -24.57
CA PRO A 160 -0.58 -15.47 -25.25
C PRO A 160 -0.03 -16.74 -24.59
N ALA A 161 -0.74 -17.85 -24.74
CA ALA A 161 -0.30 -19.21 -24.44
C ALA A 161 0.94 -19.66 -25.27
N THR A 162 1.85 -18.75 -25.61
CA THR A 162 3.04 -18.94 -26.45
C THR A 162 4.22 -19.59 -25.72
N VAL A 163 4.09 -19.94 -24.44
CA VAL A 163 5.05 -20.83 -23.73
C VAL A 163 4.48 -22.23 -23.51
N ALA A 164 3.42 -22.63 -24.22
CA ALA A 164 3.14 -24.06 -24.46
C ALA A 164 4.13 -24.64 -25.49
N ARG A 165 5.44 -24.37 -25.32
CA ARG A 165 6.49 -24.93 -26.17
C ARG A 165 6.92 -26.26 -25.57
N LYS A 166 6.26 -27.33 -26.05
CA LYS A 166 6.61 -28.77 -25.99
C LYS A 166 7.47 -29.18 -24.78
N ARG A 167 6.82 -29.71 -23.73
CA ARG A 167 7.48 -30.70 -22.86
C ARG A 167 7.88 -31.89 -23.74
N SER A 168 9.15 -31.93 -24.18
CA SER A 168 9.70 -33.15 -24.75
C SER A 168 9.77 -34.19 -23.63
N SER A 169 8.90 -35.20 -23.69
CA SER A 169 9.00 -36.42 -22.91
C SER A 169 10.28 -37.17 -23.29
N LYS A 170 11.43 -36.81 -22.70
CA LYS A 170 12.59 -37.71 -22.70
C LYS A 170 12.49 -38.57 -21.44
N GLY A 171 12.15 -39.83 -21.69
CA GLY A 171 11.98 -40.88 -20.70
C GLY A 171 13.18 -40.99 -19.78
N ARG A 172 12.85 -41.14 -18.49
CA ARG A 172 13.76 -41.46 -17.40
C ARG A 172 14.27 -42.89 -17.63
N LYS A 173 15.44 -43.07 -18.26
CA LYS A 173 16.13 -44.36 -18.25
C LYS A 173 16.69 -44.56 -16.83
N ARG A 174 16.12 -45.50 -16.09
CA ARG A 174 16.75 -46.09 -14.89
C ARG A 174 18.04 -46.76 -15.33
N VAL A 175 19.17 -46.34 -14.77
CA VAL A 175 20.39 -47.12 -14.80
C VAL A 175 20.30 -48.11 -13.65
N THR A 176 20.22 -49.39 -13.97
CA THR A 176 20.33 -50.49 -13.01
C THR A 176 21.82 -50.78 -12.87
N GLU A 177 22.42 -50.44 -11.73
CA GLU A 177 23.74 -50.95 -11.38
C GLU A 177 23.64 -52.45 -11.13
N ARG A 178 24.36 -53.23 -11.93
CA ARG A 178 24.70 -54.62 -11.63
C ARG A 178 26.16 -54.63 -11.17
N THR A 179 26.32 -55.15 -9.96
CA THR A 179 27.54 -55.47 -9.22
C THR A 179 28.52 -56.33 -10.02
N ALA A 180 29.81 -56.09 -9.78
CA ALA A 180 30.85 -57.10 -9.73
C ALA A 180 31.59 -56.93 -8.39
#